data_AF-A0A844CLP6-F1
#
_entry.id   AF-A0A844CLP6-F1
#
_cell.length_a   1.000
_cell.length_b   1.000
_cell.length_c   1.000
_cell.angle_alpha   90.00
_cell.angle_beta   90.00
_cell.angle_gamma   90.00
#
_symmetry.space_group_name_H-M   'P 1'
#
loop_
_entity.id
_entity.type
_entity.pdbx_description
1 polymer ?
#
loop_
_entity_poly.entity_id
_entity_poly.type
_entity_poly.pdbx_seq_one_letter_code
_entity_poly.pdbx_strand_id
1 'polypeptide(L)'
;MAFGPISKACMASDRKARSRQLCGCIQAAADQTLTGSQQRRAVTFYRDPHSAQEIRQSDRGGNERFWKAYSDYGERARQLCG
;
A
#
# COMPACT_ATOMS: atom_id res chain seq x y z
N MET A 1 12.87 -11.50 -3.07
CA MET A 1 12.14 -10.25 -2.76
C MET A 1 11.08 -10.07 -3.83
N ALA A 2 9.86 -9.70 -3.45
CA ALA A 2 8.80 -9.44 -4.42
C ALA A 2 9.03 -8.10 -5.14
N PHE A 3 8.61 -8.02 -6.39
CA PHE A 3 8.71 -6.82 -7.22
C PHE A 3 7.35 -6.52 -7.84
N GLY A 4 6.98 -5.24 -7.83
CA GLY A 4 5.66 -4.80 -8.27
C GLY A 4 5.42 -3.31 -8.03
N PRO A 5 4.19 -2.82 -8.29
CA PRO A 5 3.86 -1.40 -8.21
C PRO A 5 4.17 -0.77 -6.84
N ILE A 6 3.88 -1.48 -5.75
CA ILE A 6 4.10 -1.00 -4.39
C ILE A 6 5.60 -0.94 -4.06
N SER A 7 6.38 -1.97 -4.41
CA SER A 7 7.84 -1.92 -4.21
C SER A 7 8.49 -0.76 -4.97
N LYS A 8 8.04 -0.48 -6.20
CA LYS A 8 8.51 0.64 -7.02
C LYS A 8 8.17 1.98 -6.36
N ALA A 9 6.92 2.15 -5.90
CA ALA A 9 6.49 3.36 -5.20
C ALA A 9 7.21 3.58 -3.86
N CYS A 10 7.40 2.51 -3.08
CA CYS A 10 8.17 2.53 -1.84
C CYS A 10 9.62 2.98 -2.08
N MET A 11 10.27 2.40 -3.09
CA MET A 11 11.64 2.78 -3.47
C MET A 11 11.71 4.20 -4.02
N ALA A 12 10.67 4.72 -4.66
CA ALA A 12 10.63 6.08 -5.17
C ALA A 12 10.25 7.14 -4.12
N SER A 13 9.72 6.73 -2.96
CA SER A 13 9.29 7.66 -1.91
C SER A 13 10.47 8.31 -1.17
N ASP A 14 10.23 9.47 -0.56
CA ASP A 14 11.23 10.18 0.25
C ASP A 14 11.43 9.58 1.66
N ARG A 15 10.85 8.41 1.94
CA ARG A 15 10.94 7.75 3.24
C ARG A 15 12.37 7.27 3.51
N LYS A 16 12.99 7.76 4.59
CA LYS A 16 14.39 7.44 4.94
C LYS A 16 14.66 5.94 5.14
N ALA A 17 13.69 5.19 5.67
CA ALA A 17 13.84 3.76 5.96
C ALA A 17 13.73 2.84 4.73
N ARG A 18 13.54 3.38 3.51
CA ARG A 18 13.37 2.57 2.30
C ARG A 18 14.62 1.75 2.00
N SER A 19 14.42 0.46 1.74
CA SER A 19 15.47 -0.45 1.28
C SER A 19 14.84 -1.48 0.32
N ARG A 20 15.65 -2.10 -0.54
CA ARG A 20 15.16 -3.16 -1.45
C ARG A 20 14.48 -4.30 -0.66
N GLN A 21 15.03 -4.64 0.50
CA GLN A 21 14.47 -5.66 1.39
C GLN A 21 13.12 -5.26 1.95
N LEU A 22 13.03 -4.06 2.56
CA LEU A 22 11.79 -3.56 3.13
C LEU A 22 10.71 -3.40 2.05
N CYS A 23 11.03 -2.73 0.95
CA CYS A 23 10.06 -2.49 -0.12
C CYS A 23 9.62 -3.78 -0.82
N GLY A 24 10.50 -4.78 -0.91
CA GLY A 24 10.14 -6.11 -1.41
C GLY A 24 9.25 -6.91 -0.43
N CYS A 25 9.48 -6.77 0.88
CA CYS A 25 8.60 -7.36 1.89
C CYS A 25 7.21 -6.72 1.88
N ILE A 26 7.15 -5.39 1.80
CA ILE A 26 5.90 -4.64 1.70
C ILE A 26 5.13 -5.02 0.42
N GLN A 27 5.81 -5.23 -0.70
CA GLN A 27 5.16 -5.75 -1.92
C GLN A 27 4.59 -7.15 -1.71
N ALA A 28 5.31 -8.05 -1.04
CA ALA A 28 4.80 -9.39 -0.74
C ALA A 28 3.56 -9.35 0.18
N ALA A 29 3.48 -8.40 1.11
CA ALA A 29 2.28 -8.16 1.90
C ALA A 29 1.13 -7.64 1.04
N ALA A 30 1.40 -6.73 0.09
CA ALA A 30 0.41 -6.24 -0.86
C ALA A 30 -0.12 -7.35 -1.78
N ASP A 31 0.73 -8.27 -2.24
CA ASP A 31 0.32 -9.38 -3.11
C ASP A 31 -0.62 -10.37 -2.39
N GLN A 32 -0.52 -10.47 -1.06
CA GLN A 32 -1.40 -11.32 -0.23
C GLN A 32 -2.77 -10.70 0.06
N THR A 33 -2.90 -9.37 -0.04
CA THR A 33 -4.05 -8.63 0.54
C THR A 33 -4.76 -7.72 -0.46
N LEU A 34 -4.05 -7.22 -1.47
CA LEU A 34 -4.54 -6.28 -2.46
C LEU A 34 -4.58 -6.92 -3.85
N THR A 35 -5.67 -6.70 -4.57
CA THR A 35 -5.72 -7.01 -6.01
C THR A 35 -4.82 -6.06 -6.81
N GLY A 36 -4.47 -6.42 -8.04
CA GLY A 36 -3.64 -5.56 -8.89
C GLY A 36 -4.21 -4.16 -9.14
N SER A 37 -5.55 -4.00 -9.19
CA SER A 37 -6.19 -2.69 -9.29
C SER A 37 -6.10 -1.90 -7.98
N GLN A 38 -6.27 -2.58 -6.84
CA GLN A 38 -6.09 -1.97 -5.52
C GLN A 38 -4.63 -1.57 -5.28
N GLN A 39 -3.66 -2.35 -5.73
CA GLN A 39 -2.24 -1.96 -5.64
C GLN A 39 -1.95 -0.69 -6.44
N ARG A 40 -2.46 -0.58 -7.68
CA ARG A 40 -2.30 0.66 -8.47
C ARG A 40 -2.93 1.87 -7.79
N ARG A 41 -4.08 1.69 -7.14
CA ARG A 41 -4.70 2.74 -6.33
C ARG A 41 -3.86 3.08 -5.10
N ALA A 42 -3.37 2.10 -4.37
CA ALA A 42 -2.50 2.31 -3.22
C ALA A 42 -1.16 3.00 -3.58
N VAL A 43 -0.65 2.82 -4.80
CA VAL A 43 0.52 3.56 -5.30
C VAL A 43 0.27 5.07 -5.32
N THR A 44 -0.96 5.54 -5.56
CA THR A 44 -1.24 6.99 -5.58
C THR A 44 -1.01 7.63 -4.21
N PHE A 45 -1.22 6.88 -3.12
CA PHE A 45 -1.03 7.36 -1.74
C PHE A 45 0.41 7.69 -1.40
N TYR A 46 1.38 7.11 -2.12
CA TYR A 46 2.79 7.44 -1.94
C TYR A 46 3.12 8.85 -2.46
N ARG A 47 2.37 9.35 -3.45
CA ARG A 47 2.56 10.68 -4.04
C ARG A 47 1.58 11.71 -3.48
N ASP A 48 0.37 11.27 -3.17
CA ASP A 48 -0.70 12.09 -2.64
C ASP A 48 -1.30 11.44 -1.38
N PRO A 49 -0.73 11.74 -0.21
CA PRO A 49 -1.28 11.27 1.06
C PRO A 49 -2.70 11.79 1.35
N HIS A 50 -3.15 12.88 0.72
CA HIS A 50 -4.48 13.44 0.94
C HIS A 50 -5.57 12.52 0.39
N SER A 51 -5.35 11.91 -0.77
CA SER A 51 -6.29 10.93 -1.33
C SER A 51 -6.60 9.75 -0.40
N ALA A 52 -5.67 9.36 0.48
CA ALA A 52 -5.92 8.35 1.50
C ALA A 52 -6.92 8.83 2.56
N GLN A 53 -6.86 10.12 2.95
CA GLN A 53 -7.82 10.71 3.88
C GLN A 53 -9.21 10.82 3.26
N GLU A 54 -9.30 11.24 1.99
CA GLU A 54 -10.59 11.31 1.28
C GLU A 54 -11.27 9.95 1.18
N ILE A 55 -10.49 8.90 0.89
CA ILE A 55 -11.04 7.55 0.78
C ILE A 55 -11.48 7.01 2.14
N ARG A 56 -10.70 7.27 3.20
CA ARG A 56 -11.07 6.88 4.56
C ARG A 56 -12.38 7.52 5.03
N GLN A 57 -12.65 8.76 4.62
CA GLN A 57 -13.83 9.53 5.05
C GLN A 57 -15.04 9.39 4.12
N SER A 58 -14.90 8.66 3.01
CA SER A 58 -15.95 8.59 1.99
C SER A 58 -16.95 7.47 2.27
N ASP A 59 -18.24 7.78 2.23
CA ASP A 59 -19.35 6.80 2.35
C ASP A 59 -19.63 5.98 1.06
N ARG A 60 -18.82 6.14 0.01
CA ARG A 60 -18.94 5.31 -1.20
C ARG A 60 -18.49 3.89 -0.89
N GLY A 61 -19.38 2.89 -1.05
CA GLY A 61 -19.05 1.49 -0.76
C GLY A 61 -17.82 0.93 -1.51
N GLY A 62 -17.47 1.45 -2.69
CA GLY A 62 -16.23 1.09 -3.39
C GLY A 62 -14.95 1.59 -2.68
N ASN A 63 -15.04 2.74 -2.02
CA ASN A 63 -13.97 3.31 -1.21
C ASN A 63 -13.82 2.55 0.09
N GLU A 64 -14.93 2.23 0.76
CA GLU A 64 -14.93 1.42 1.98
C GLU A 64 -14.30 0.04 1.77
N ARG A 65 -14.69 -0.68 0.70
CA ARG A 65 -14.10 -1.99 0.36
C ARG A 65 -12.60 -1.90 0.12
N PHE A 66 -12.16 -0.86 -0.58
CA PHE A 66 -10.74 -0.63 -0.79
C PHE A 66 -10.02 -0.26 0.52
N TRP A 67 -10.61 0.61 1.34
CA TRP A 67 -10.03 1.05 2.61
C TRP A 67 -9.87 -0.12 3.58
N LYS A 68 -10.84 -1.04 3.63
CA LYS A 68 -10.72 -2.28 4.39
C LYS A 68 -9.51 -3.09 3.92
N ALA A 69 -9.42 -3.39 2.63
CA ALA A 69 -8.30 -4.17 2.08
C ALA A 69 -6.95 -3.47 2.28
N TYR A 70 -6.91 -2.14 2.14
CA TYR A 70 -5.72 -1.33 2.39
C TYR A 70 -5.30 -1.32 3.88
N SER A 71 -6.25 -1.36 4.80
CA SER A 71 -5.98 -1.49 6.23
C SER A 71 -5.43 -2.88 6.56
N ASP A 72 -6.04 -3.94 6.02
CA ASP A 72 -5.57 -5.33 6.17
C ASP A 72 -4.13 -5.49 5.62
N TYR A 73 -3.83 -4.85 4.48
CA TYR A 73 -2.47 -4.73 3.94
C TYR A 73 -1.50 -4.07 4.93
N GLY A 74 -1.89 -2.95 5.55
CA GLY A 74 -1.04 -2.22 6.50
C GLY A 74 -0.68 -3.05 7.73
N GLU A 75 -1.66 -3.76 8.31
CA GLU A 75 -1.43 -4.67 9.42
C GLU A 75 -0.53 -5.84 9.01
N ARG A 76 -0.77 -6.44 7.84
CA ARG A 76 0.06 -7.53 7.33
C ARG A 76 1.50 -7.09 7.09
N ALA A 77 1.71 -5.90 6.54
CA ALA A 77 3.03 -5.33 6.32
C ALA A 77 3.76 -5.08 7.64
N ARG A 78 3.07 -4.59 8.69
CA ARG A 78 3.66 -4.41 10.02
C ARG A 78 4.10 -5.73 10.64
N GLN A 79 3.30 -6.79 10.51
CA GLN A 79 3.62 -8.11 11.03
C GLN A 79 4.79 -8.79 10.31
N LEU A 80 4.91 -8.57 8.99
CA LEU A 80 5.93 -9.24 8.17
C LEU A 80 7.26 -8.49 8.08
N CYS A 81 7.22 -7.16 8.13
CA CYS A 81 8.32 -6.30 7.71
C CYS A 81 8.79 -5.31 8.78
N GLY A 82 8.15 -5.31 9.95
CA GLY A 82 8.48 -4.46 11.11
C GLY A 82 9.70 -4.93 11.89
#